data_AF-A0A429N599-F1
#
_entry.id   AF-A0A429N599-F1
#
_cell.length_a   1.000
_cell.length_b   1.000
_cell.length_c   1.000
_cell.angle_alpha   90.00
_cell.angle_beta   90.00
_cell.angle_gamma   90.00
#
_symmetry.space_group_name_H-M   'P 1'
#
loop_
_entity.id
_entity.type
_entity.pdbx_description
1 polymer ?
#
loop_
_entity_poly.entity_id
_entity_poly.type
_entity_poly.pdbx_seq_one_letter_code
_entity_poly.pdbx_strand_id
1 'polypeptide(L)'
;PEAPRKPAVSLARVKRRAPGLATAYKAATATLKKQGLTGTRAKVYLVLDRSASMRPYYKDGSAQALADQALALAAHLDPEATVHVTFFSTAVDGTTTLTLTDHEKKIDKVHPTLGRMGRTSYHTAVADVIAEHQKSEDPSAPALVIFQTDGAPDSKTPATRSLADAAKNHPSLFFAFVAFGEPDNKAFDYLRRLKTGNTSFFHAGPAPRELTDKQLYEGVLAAWRP
;
A
#
# COMPACT_ATOMS: atom_id res chain seq x y z
N PRO A 1 17.51 -25.90 16.66
CA PRO A 1 17.70 -24.52 16.19
C PRO A 1 16.83 -24.26 14.95
N GLU A 2 15.83 -23.38 15.08
CA GLU A 2 15.02 -22.94 13.94
C GLU A 2 15.94 -22.20 12.94
N ALA A 3 15.82 -22.52 11.65
CA ALA A 3 16.63 -21.85 10.62
C ALA A 3 16.41 -20.33 10.68
N PRO A 4 17.44 -19.51 10.44
CA PRO A 4 17.27 -18.06 10.49
C PRO A 4 16.19 -17.64 9.49
N ARG A 5 15.20 -16.88 9.97
CA ARG A 5 14.12 -16.35 9.15
C ARG A 5 14.70 -15.47 8.04
N LYS A 6 14.29 -15.70 6.79
CA LYS A 6 14.83 -15.04 5.59
C LYS A 6 13.73 -14.32 4.80
N PRO A 7 14.08 -13.23 4.09
CA PRO A 7 13.21 -12.63 3.07
C PRO A 7 12.71 -13.67 2.07
N ALA A 8 11.50 -13.48 1.54
CA ALA A 8 10.93 -14.35 0.52
C ALA A 8 11.77 -14.36 -0.78
N VAL A 9 12.24 -13.19 -1.22
CA VAL A 9 13.16 -13.02 -2.35
C VAL A 9 14.47 -12.42 -1.87
N SER A 10 15.61 -12.98 -2.29
CA SER A 10 16.92 -12.50 -1.86
C SER A 10 17.28 -11.13 -2.48
N LEU A 11 18.06 -10.32 -1.75
CA LEU A 11 18.60 -9.05 -2.25
C LEU A 11 19.38 -9.23 -3.57
N ALA A 12 20.10 -10.34 -3.74
CA ALA A 12 20.82 -10.62 -4.98
C ALA A 12 19.87 -10.79 -6.18
N ARG A 13 18.70 -11.41 -5.98
CA ARG A 13 17.67 -11.54 -7.01
C ARG A 13 17.00 -10.19 -7.29
N VAL A 14 16.72 -9.39 -6.27
CA VAL A 14 16.18 -8.02 -6.43
C VAL A 14 17.15 -7.15 -7.22
N LYS A 15 18.43 -7.07 -6.82
CA LYS A 15 19.44 -6.29 -7.56
C LYS A 15 19.57 -6.69 -9.03
N ARG A 16 19.43 -7.98 -9.32
CA ARG A 16 19.52 -8.50 -10.69
C ARG A 16 18.31 -8.12 -11.55
N ARG A 17 17.10 -8.15 -10.99
CA ARG A 17 15.85 -7.94 -11.75
C ARG A 17 15.33 -6.50 -11.70
N ALA A 18 15.54 -5.83 -10.58
CA ALA A 18 15.02 -4.50 -10.23
C ALA A 18 16.10 -3.72 -9.43
N PRO A 19 17.23 -3.34 -10.06
CA PRO A 19 18.33 -2.67 -9.35
C PRO A 19 17.89 -1.36 -8.67
N GLY A 20 16.92 -0.65 -9.24
CA GLY A 20 16.35 0.58 -8.66
C GLY A 20 15.68 0.38 -7.30
N LEU A 21 15.22 -0.83 -6.97
CA LEU A 21 14.56 -1.14 -5.70
C LEU A 21 15.55 -1.49 -4.57
N ALA A 22 16.86 -1.51 -4.84
CA ALA A 22 17.84 -2.01 -3.88
C ALA A 22 17.97 -1.16 -2.61
N THR A 23 17.75 0.14 -2.68
CA THR A 23 17.76 1.04 -1.50
C THR A 23 16.53 0.79 -0.63
N ALA A 24 15.35 0.80 -1.24
CA ALA A 24 14.08 0.52 -0.59
C ALA A 24 14.07 -0.87 0.05
N TYR A 25 14.56 -1.89 -0.67
CA TYR A 25 14.68 -3.25 -0.14
C TYR A 25 15.55 -3.31 1.13
N LYS A 26 16.69 -2.60 1.16
CA LYS A 26 17.57 -2.56 2.34
C LYS A 26 16.91 -1.83 3.51
N ALA A 27 16.21 -0.75 3.25
CA ALA A 27 15.45 -0.02 4.28
C ALA A 27 14.33 -0.90 4.86
N ALA A 28 13.55 -1.58 4.01
CA ALA A 28 12.55 -2.57 4.42
C ALA A 28 13.18 -3.68 5.27
N THR A 29 14.36 -4.19 4.88
CA THR A 29 15.09 -5.20 5.65
C THR A 29 15.36 -4.72 7.08
N ALA A 30 15.86 -3.50 7.23
CA ALA A 30 16.18 -2.93 8.54
C ALA A 30 14.92 -2.74 9.40
N THR A 31 13.85 -2.20 8.81
CA THR A 31 12.60 -1.95 9.53
C THR A 31 11.88 -3.25 9.92
N LEU A 32 11.78 -4.22 9.00
CA LEU A 32 11.20 -5.54 9.30
C LEU A 32 11.97 -6.26 10.42
N LYS A 33 13.31 -6.16 10.42
CA LYS A 33 14.14 -6.70 11.51
C LYS A 33 13.83 -6.01 12.84
N LYS A 34 13.78 -4.68 12.86
CA LYS A 34 13.46 -3.89 14.05
C LYS A 34 12.08 -4.22 14.63
N GLN A 35 11.11 -4.53 13.77
CA GLN A 35 9.74 -4.89 14.16
C GLN A 35 9.55 -6.40 14.43
N GLY A 36 10.60 -7.24 14.33
CA GLY A 36 10.49 -8.69 14.51
C GLY A 36 9.74 -9.43 13.39
N LEU A 37 9.50 -8.77 12.25
CA LEU A 37 8.75 -9.26 11.09
C LEU A 37 9.64 -9.93 10.02
N THR A 38 10.88 -10.28 10.37
CA THR A 38 11.77 -10.95 9.42
C THR A 38 11.24 -12.35 9.12
N GLY A 39 11.07 -12.65 7.83
CA GLY A 39 10.57 -13.94 7.34
C GLY A 39 9.06 -14.14 7.43
N THR A 40 8.31 -13.11 7.83
CA THR A 40 6.84 -13.09 7.69
C THR A 40 6.46 -13.37 6.23
N ARG A 41 5.34 -14.08 6.03
CA ARG A 41 4.72 -14.29 4.73
C ARG A 41 3.38 -13.58 4.69
N ALA A 42 3.21 -12.73 3.69
CA ALA A 42 1.99 -11.94 3.53
C ALA A 42 1.86 -11.45 2.09
N LYS A 43 0.63 -11.25 1.64
CA LYS A 43 0.35 -10.51 0.41
C LYS A 43 0.45 -9.01 0.65
N VAL A 44 0.87 -8.27 -0.37
CA VAL A 44 0.93 -6.81 -0.34
C VAL A 44 0.02 -6.28 -1.45
N TYR A 45 -0.95 -5.46 -1.05
CA TYR A 45 -1.84 -4.74 -1.95
C TYR A 45 -1.51 -3.25 -1.89
N LEU A 46 -1.65 -2.57 -3.02
CA LEU A 46 -1.54 -1.12 -3.08
C LEU A 46 -2.84 -0.56 -3.63
N VAL A 47 -3.43 0.37 -2.89
CA VAL A 47 -4.60 1.12 -3.34
C VAL A 47 -4.16 2.56 -3.56
N LEU A 48 -4.39 3.09 -4.75
CA LEU A 48 -4.03 4.46 -5.12
C LEU A 48 -5.28 5.29 -5.38
N ASP A 49 -5.42 6.40 -4.66
CA ASP A 49 -6.47 7.38 -4.91
C ASP A 49 -6.20 8.07 -6.26
N ARG A 50 -7.24 8.18 -7.08
CA ARG A 50 -7.25 8.80 -8.40
C ARG A 50 -8.27 9.94 -8.46
N SER A 51 -8.54 10.57 -7.33
CA SER A 51 -9.26 11.84 -7.21
C SER A 51 -8.53 12.97 -7.96
N ALA A 52 -9.26 14.01 -8.38
CA ALA A 52 -8.63 15.12 -9.11
C ALA A 52 -7.51 15.83 -8.32
N SER A 53 -7.58 15.85 -6.98
CA SER A 53 -6.56 16.46 -6.11
C SER A 53 -5.24 15.68 -6.09
N MET A 54 -5.27 14.38 -6.42
CA MET A 54 -4.08 13.54 -6.52
C MET A 54 -3.19 13.83 -7.74
N ARG A 55 -3.68 14.62 -8.70
CA ARG A 55 -3.00 14.87 -9.99
C ARG A 55 -1.54 15.37 -9.84
N PRO A 56 -1.18 16.25 -8.89
CA PRO A 56 0.21 16.65 -8.68
C PRO A 56 1.11 15.48 -8.26
N TYR A 57 0.63 14.57 -7.41
CA TYR A 57 1.39 13.42 -6.92
C TYR A 57 1.59 12.30 -7.95
N TYR A 58 0.72 12.20 -8.95
CA TYR A 58 0.99 11.40 -10.14
C TYR A 58 2.03 12.09 -11.04
N LYS A 59 1.89 13.40 -11.26
CA LYS A 59 2.78 14.16 -12.14
C LYS A 59 4.22 14.22 -11.62
N ASP A 60 4.41 14.36 -10.31
CA ASP A 60 5.73 14.43 -9.70
C ASP A 60 6.35 13.05 -9.43
N GLY A 61 5.63 11.95 -9.67
CA GLY A 61 6.10 10.58 -9.47
C GLY A 61 6.00 10.04 -8.04
N SER A 62 5.35 10.76 -7.11
CA SER A 62 5.10 10.30 -5.75
C SER A 62 4.34 8.98 -5.70
N ALA A 63 3.29 8.83 -6.53
CA ALA A 63 2.51 7.60 -6.60
C ALA A 63 3.35 6.41 -7.12
N GLN A 64 4.20 6.64 -8.12
CA GLN A 64 5.13 5.62 -8.63
C GLN A 64 6.20 5.25 -7.59
N ALA A 65 6.75 6.22 -6.85
CA ALA A 65 7.72 5.94 -5.80
C ALA A 65 7.13 5.06 -4.68
N LEU A 66 5.89 5.35 -4.25
CA LEU A 66 5.19 4.52 -3.28
C LEU A 66 4.96 3.10 -3.80
N ALA A 67 4.63 2.95 -5.09
CA ALA A 67 4.48 1.65 -5.74
C ALA A 67 5.78 0.83 -5.76
N ASP A 68 6.90 1.48 -6.06
CA ASP A 68 8.22 0.85 -6.01
C ASP A 68 8.60 0.41 -4.59
N GLN A 69 8.29 1.24 -3.60
CA GLN A 69 8.52 0.94 -2.18
C GLN A 69 7.61 -0.20 -1.69
N ALA A 70 6.36 -0.26 -2.13
CA ALA A 70 5.45 -1.37 -1.86
C ALA A 70 5.96 -2.69 -2.46
N LEU A 71 6.47 -2.66 -3.69
CA LEU A 71 7.05 -3.83 -4.35
C LEU A 71 8.35 -4.31 -3.67
N ALA A 72 9.20 -3.38 -3.26
CA ALA A 72 10.41 -3.71 -2.51
C ALA A 72 10.08 -4.36 -1.15
N LEU A 73 8.99 -3.95 -0.49
CA LEU A 73 8.47 -4.60 0.71
C LEU A 73 7.87 -5.98 0.40
N ALA A 74 7.08 -6.10 -0.67
CA ALA A 74 6.51 -7.36 -1.12
C ALA A 74 7.58 -8.42 -1.39
N ALA A 75 8.76 -8.04 -1.89
CA ALA A 75 9.88 -8.97 -2.07
C ALA A 75 10.37 -9.63 -0.76
N HIS A 76 10.07 -9.06 0.42
CA HIS A 76 10.34 -9.71 1.70
C HIS A 76 9.24 -10.68 2.15
N LEU A 77 8.00 -10.40 1.77
CA LEU A 77 6.78 -11.00 2.31
C LEU A 77 6.15 -12.05 1.39
N ASP A 78 6.24 -11.85 0.08
CA ASP A 78 5.62 -12.68 -0.95
C ASP A 78 6.72 -13.35 -1.81
N PRO A 79 6.77 -14.70 -1.91
CA PRO A 79 7.73 -15.41 -2.76
C PRO A 79 7.68 -15.00 -4.24
N GLU A 80 6.49 -14.62 -4.70
CA GLU A 80 6.29 -14.14 -6.08
C GLU A 80 6.75 -12.69 -6.27
N ALA A 81 6.91 -11.94 -5.17
CA ALA A 81 7.23 -10.51 -5.16
C ALA A 81 6.33 -9.73 -6.11
N THR A 82 5.02 -9.85 -5.90
CA THR A 82 3.98 -9.17 -6.68
C THR A 82 3.20 -8.20 -5.82
N VAL A 83 2.71 -7.13 -6.43
CA VAL A 83 1.77 -6.19 -5.80
C VAL A 83 0.61 -5.98 -6.75
N HIS A 84 -0.60 -6.35 -6.31
CA HIS A 84 -1.82 -5.95 -6.99
C HIS A 84 -2.11 -4.49 -6.64
N VAL A 85 -2.31 -3.67 -7.67
CA VAL A 85 -2.57 -2.23 -7.55
C VAL A 85 -3.99 -1.94 -8.01
N THR A 86 -4.80 -1.38 -7.12
CA THR A 86 -6.15 -0.89 -7.42
C THR A 86 -6.11 0.63 -7.53
N PHE A 87 -6.54 1.16 -8.67
CA PHE A 87 -6.81 2.59 -8.83
C PHE A 87 -8.29 2.85 -8.56
N PHE A 88 -8.59 3.81 -7.70
CA PHE A 88 -9.98 4.12 -7.38
C PHE A 88 -10.23 5.63 -7.35
N SER A 89 -11.48 5.98 -7.66
CA SER A 89 -11.99 7.32 -7.45
C SER A 89 -13.45 7.22 -6.96
N THR A 90 -14.43 7.47 -7.83
CA THR A 90 -15.86 7.25 -7.56
C THR A 90 -16.20 5.76 -7.51
N ALA A 91 -15.41 4.95 -8.22
CA ALA A 91 -15.44 3.50 -8.27
C ALA A 91 -14.00 2.99 -8.48
N VAL A 92 -13.84 1.67 -8.65
CA VAL A 92 -12.58 1.11 -9.16
C VAL A 92 -12.42 1.55 -10.61
N ASP A 93 -11.38 2.32 -10.88
CA ASP A 93 -11.06 2.84 -12.22
C ASP A 93 -10.32 1.81 -13.07
N GLY A 94 -9.56 0.93 -12.41
CA GLY A 94 -8.81 -0.15 -13.04
C GLY A 94 -7.76 -0.73 -12.09
N THR A 95 -7.12 -1.81 -12.53
CA THR A 95 -6.10 -2.51 -11.76
C THR A 95 -4.86 -2.79 -12.60
N THR A 96 -3.73 -3.01 -11.95
CA THR A 96 -2.51 -3.53 -12.59
C THR A 96 -1.73 -4.34 -11.57
N THR A 97 -0.83 -5.21 -12.05
CA THR A 97 0.12 -5.92 -11.19
C THR A 97 1.51 -5.35 -11.38
N LEU A 98 2.24 -5.15 -10.28
CA LEU A 98 3.67 -4.85 -10.29
C LEU A 98 4.46 -6.12 -10.05
N THR A 99 5.56 -6.26 -10.77
CA THR A 99 6.54 -7.34 -10.58
C THR A 99 7.95 -6.76 -10.61
N LEU A 100 8.94 -7.50 -10.12
CA LEU A 100 10.34 -7.08 -10.20
C LEU A 100 10.80 -6.78 -11.64
N THR A 101 10.13 -7.32 -12.67
CA THR A 101 10.48 -7.08 -14.08
C THR A 101 9.54 -6.09 -14.78
N ASP A 102 8.43 -5.71 -14.16
CA ASP A 102 7.42 -4.80 -14.73
C ASP A 102 6.86 -3.90 -13.61
N HIS A 103 7.67 -2.91 -13.21
CA HIS A 103 7.30 -1.90 -12.22
C HIS A 103 7.71 -0.50 -12.65
N GLU A 104 8.84 -0.37 -13.35
CA GLU A 104 9.38 0.91 -13.78
C GLU A 104 8.37 1.71 -14.63
N LYS A 105 7.96 2.87 -14.11
CA LYS A 105 6.97 3.77 -14.72
C LYS A 105 5.61 3.10 -14.98
N LYS A 106 5.31 1.97 -14.34
CA LYS A 106 4.07 1.23 -14.57
C LYS A 106 2.85 2.06 -14.15
N ILE A 107 2.92 2.71 -12.99
CA ILE A 107 1.86 3.59 -12.49
C ILE A 107 1.67 4.76 -13.45
N ASP A 108 2.77 5.40 -13.86
CA ASP A 108 2.74 6.55 -14.78
C ASP A 108 2.18 6.18 -16.17
N LYS A 109 2.33 4.92 -16.61
CA LYS A 109 1.79 4.41 -17.87
C LYS A 109 0.31 4.03 -17.75
N VAL A 110 -0.10 3.42 -16.64
CA VAL A 110 -1.47 2.91 -16.45
C VAL A 110 -2.42 4.02 -16.03
N HIS A 111 -2.04 4.86 -15.07
CA HIS A 111 -2.90 5.93 -14.54
C HIS A 111 -3.59 6.79 -15.64
N PRO A 112 -2.89 7.24 -16.70
CA PRO A 112 -3.49 8.05 -17.76
C PRO A 112 -4.49 7.30 -18.65
N THR A 113 -4.42 5.97 -18.73
CA THR A 113 -5.30 5.16 -19.61
C THR A 113 -6.66 4.86 -18.98
N LEU A 114 -6.80 5.05 -17.66
CA LEU A 114 -8.00 4.71 -16.90
C LEU A 114 -9.12 5.76 -17.00
N GLY A 115 -9.04 6.72 -17.94
CA GLY A 115 -10.06 7.73 -18.17
C GLY A 115 -10.08 8.85 -17.13
N ARG A 116 -11.27 9.42 -16.87
CA ARG A 116 -11.41 10.64 -16.06
C ARG A 116 -11.26 10.38 -14.56
N MET A 117 -10.46 11.21 -13.89
CA MET A 117 -10.35 11.27 -12.44
C MET A 117 -11.69 11.68 -11.82
N GLY A 118 -11.98 11.12 -10.65
CA GLY A 118 -13.29 11.25 -10.01
C GLY A 118 -13.22 11.80 -8.60
N ARG A 119 -14.19 11.33 -7.82
CA ARG A 119 -14.38 11.57 -6.39
C ARG A 119 -13.59 10.56 -5.55
N THR A 120 -13.79 10.47 -4.24
CA THR A 120 -13.02 9.57 -3.35
C THR A 120 -13.94 8.62 -2.58
N SER A 121 -14.07 7.37 -3.06
CA SER A 121 -14.97 6.35 -2.51
C SER A 121 -14.23 5.12 -1.96
N TYR A 122 -13.74 5.22 -0.71
CA TYR A 122 -12.95 4.14 -0.07
C TYR A 122 -13.62 2.77 -0.07
N HIS A 123 -14.93 2.72 0.18
CA HIS A 123 -15.66 1.47 0.26
C HIS A 123 -15.56 0.61 -1.00
N THR A 124 -15.44 1.23 -2.18
CA THR A 124 -15.28 0.51 -3.45
C THR A 124 -13.91 -0.16 -3.54
N ALA A 125 -12.85 0.55 -3.16
CA ALA A 125 -11.50 0.02 -3.14
C ALA A 125 -11.31 -1.05 -2.05
N VAL A 126 -11.91 -0.87 -0.87
CA VAL A 126 -11.89 -1.87 0.20
C VAL A 126 -12.56 -3.17 -0.27
N ALA A 127 -13.72 -3.08 -0.92
CA ALA A 127 -14.43 -4.23 -1.46
C ALA A 127 -13.61 -4.96 -2.54
N ASP A 128 -12.94 -4.21 -3.43
CA ASP A 128 -12.09 -4.76 -4.49
C ASP A 128 -10.90 -5.55 -3.91
N VAL A 129 -10.17 -4.98 -2.94
CA VAL A 129 -9.05 -5.65 -2.29
C VAL A 129 -9.50 -6.92 -1.55
N ILE A 130 -10.65 -6.88 -0.87
CA ILE A 130 -11.21 -8.08 -0.22
C ILE A 130 -11.50 -9.15 -1.27
N ALA A 131 -12.18 -8.79 -2.36
CA ALA A 131 -12.53 -9.72 -3.43
C ALA A 131 -11.30 -10.30 -4.12
N GLU A 132 -10.25 -9.51 -4.29
CA GLU A 132 -8.97 -9.97 -4.85
C GLU A 132 -8.24 -10.91 -3.89
N HIS A 133 -8.19 -10.58 -2.59
CA HIS A 133 -7.56 -11.44 -1.60
C HIS A 133 -8.27 -12.79 -1.45
N GLN A 134 -9.60 -12.80 -1.55
CA GLN A 134 -10.41 -14.02 -1.54
C GLN A 134 -10.14 -14.96 -2.73
N LYS A 135 -9.59 -14.44 -3.84
CA LYS A 135 -9.18 -15.24 -5.01
C LYS A 135 -7.74 -15.73 -4.92
N SER A 136 -6.97 -15.24 -3.95
CA SER A 136 -5.58 -15.66 -3.79
C SER A 136 -5.48 -17.14 -3.38
N GLU A 137 -4.30 -17.73 -3.55
CA GLU A 137 -4.08 -19.15 -3.22
C GLU A 137 -4.35 -19.47 -1.74
N ASP A 138 -4.14 -18.50 -0.86
CA ASP A 138 -4.45 -18.59 0.56
C ASP A 138 -5.15 -17.31 1.05
N PRO A 139 -6.49 -17.26 1.02
CA PRO A 139 -7.28 -16.15 1.53
C PRO A 139 -7.23 -15.96 3.05
N SER A 140 -6.62 -16.91 3.78
CA SER A 140 -6.43 -16.81 5.23
C SER A 140 -5.05 -16.25 5.60
N ALA A 141 -4.12 -16.21 4.65
CA ALA A 141 -2.79 -15.64 4.85
C ALA A 141 -2.88 -14.15 5.18
N PRO A 142 -1.98 -13.62 6.04
CA PRO A 142 -1.93 -12.21 6.32
C PRO A 142 -1.73 -11.36 5.05
N ALA A 143 -2.34 -10.19 5.02
CA ALA A 143 -2.22 -9.25 3.92
C ALA A 143 -2.08 -7.83 4.43
N LEU A 144 -1.10 -7.12 3.87
CA LEU A 144 -0.87 -5.70 4.12
C LEU A 144 -1.40 -4.89 2.93
N VAL A 145 -2.40 -4.06 3.18
CA VAL A 145 -2.98 -3.14 2.20
C VAL A 145 -2.40 -1.75 2.47
N ILE A 146 -1.53 -1.27 1.58
CA ILE A 146 -1.05 0.11 1.59
C ILE A 146 -2.11 0.96 0.89
N PHE A 147 -2.86 1.73 1.66
CA PHE A 147 -3.98 2.53 1.15
C PHE A 147 -3.57 3.99 1.04
N GLN A 148 -3.20 4.43 -0.16
CA GLN A 148 -2.81 5.81 -0.42
C GLN A 148 -4.04 6.69 -0.66
N THR A 149 -4.04 7.86 -0.02
CA THR A 149 -5.06 8.91 -0.20
C THR A 149 -4.47 10.29 0.07
N ASP A 150 -5.08 11.35 -0.45
CA ASP A 150 -4.75 12.75 -0.12
C ASP A 150 -5.85 13.48 0.65
N GLY A 151 -6.90 12.77 1.08
CA GLY A 151 -8.03 13.39 1.75
C GLY A 151 -8.93 12.45 2.55
N ALA A 152 -10.17 12.90 2.74
CA ALA A 152 -11.25 12.13 3.35
C ALA A 152 -12.05 11.43 2.25
N PRO A 153 -12.73 10.31 2.54
CA PRO A 153 -13.74 9.79 1.62
C PRO A 153 -14.90 10.80 1.53
N ASP A 154 -15.51 10.91 0.35
CA ASP A 154 -16.68 11.79 0.16
C ASP A 154 -17.83 11.43 1.09
N SER A 155 -17.99 10.13 1.37
CA SER A 155 -18.97 9.64 2.31
C SER A 155 -18.30 8.82 3.40
N LYS A 156 -18.26 9.39 4.61
CA LYS A 156 -17.60 8.79 5.78
C LYS A 156 -18.34 7.54 6.28
N THR A 157 -19.67 7.54 6.24
CA THR A 157 -20.49 6.41 6.71
C THR A 157 -20.20 5.10 5.97
N PRO A 158 -20.29 5.02 4.62
CA PRO A 158 -19.98 3.78 3.91
C PRO A 158 -18.51 3.39 4.04
N ALA A 159 -17.58 4.35 4.06
CA ALA A 159 -16.16 4.07 4.26
C ALA A 159 -15.87 3.44 5.64
N THR A 160 -16.43 4.02 6.70
CA THR A 160 -16.27 3.48 8.06
C THR A 160 -16.92 2.12 8.18
N ARG A 161 -18.12 1.95 7.61
CA ARG A 161 -18.81 0.65 7.60
C ARG A 161 -18.00 -0.41 6.87
N SER A 162 -17.49 -0.13 5.67
CA SER A 162 -16.69 -1.09 4.92
C SER A 162 -15.43 -1.50 5.65
N LEU A 163 -14.75 -0.57 6.32
CA LEU A 163 -13.54 -0.88 7.10
C LEU A 163 -13.86 -1.67 8.38
N ALA A 164 -14.97 -1.36 9.05
CA ALA A 164 -15.44 -2.12 10.21
C ALA A 164 -15.86 -3.54 9.83
N ASP A 165 -16.57 -3.69 8.70
CA ASP A 165 -16.96 -4.99 8.17
C ASP A 165 -15.73 -5.80 7.73
N ALA A 166 -14.72 -5.15 7.12
CA ALA A 166 -13.44 -5.76 6.81
C ALA A 166 -12.71 -6.25 8.08
N ALA A 167 -12.66 -5.42 9.13
CA ALA A 167 -12.04 -5.79 10.40
C ALA A 167 -12.71 -7.02 11.04
N LYS A 168 -14.03 -7.13 10.91
CA LYS A 168 -14.82 -8.23 11.49
C LYS A 168 -14.71 -9.52 10.68
N ASN A 169 -14.80 -9.43 9.35
CA ASN A 169 -14.99 -10.59 8.49
C ASN A 169 -13.69 -11.03 7.78
N HIS A 170 -12.68 -10.14 7.71
CA HIS A 170 -11.39 -10.37 7.06
C HIS A 170 -10.23 -9.92 7.95
N PRO A 171 -10.05 -10.52 9.13
CA PRO A 171 -9.04 -10.08 10.10
C PRO A 171 -7.59 -10.26 9.62
N SER A 172 -7.36 -11.05 8.55
CA SER A 172 -6.05 -11.19 7.90
C SER A 172 -5.64 -9.93 7.11
N LEU A 173 -6.60 -9.08 6.73
CA LEU A 173 -6.35 -7.84 5.99
C LEU A 173 -6.09 -6.67 6.95
N PHE A 174 -4.91 -6.08 6.84
CA PHE A 174 -4.53 -4.87 7.56
C PHE A 174 -4.36 -3.69 6.61
N PHE A 175 -5.06 -2.59 6.86
CA PHE A 175 -5.06 -1.39 6.02
C PHE A 175 -4.16 -0.30 6.64
N ALA A 176 -2.99 -0.10 6.05
CA ALA A 176 -2.08 0.99 6.39
C ALA A 176 -2.37 2.20 5.48
N PHE A 177 -3.09 3.20 6.01
CA PHE A 177 -3.37 4.43 5.28
C PHE A 177 -2.11 5.30 5.20
N VAL A 178 -1.74 5.69 3.98
CA VAL A 178 -0.62 6.58 3.69
C VAL A 178 -1.18 7.87 3.11
N ALA A 179 -1.18 8.94 3.91
CA ALA A 179 -1.76 10.22 3.54
C ALA A 179 -0.75 11.18 2.93
N PHE A 180 -1.07 11.71 1.75
CA PHE A 180 -0.29 12.74 1.04
C PHE A 180 -0.96 14.10 1.17
N GLY A 181 -0.24 15.13 1.59
CA GLY A 181 -0.78 16.48 1.71
C GLY A 181 -0.40 17.18 3.01
N GLU A 182 -0.99 18.35 3.20
CA GLU A 182 -0.69 19.20 4.34
C GLU A 182 -1.17 18.57 5.66
N PRO A 183 -0.31 18.50 6.70
CA PRO A 183 -0.68 17.93 7.99
C PRO A 183 -1.94 18.56 8.58
N ASP A 184 -2.11 19.86 8.46
CA ASP A 184 -3.24 20.57 9.09
C ASP A 184 -4.55 20.47 8.28
N ASN A 185 -4.55 19.72 7.18
CA ASN A 185 -5.75 19.50 6.40
C ASN A 185 -6.79 18.71 7.21
N LYS A 186 -7.94 19.34 7.47
CA LYS A 186 -9.08 18.76 8.20
C LYS A 186 -9.64 17.50 7.52
N ALA A 187 -9.36 17.27 6.24
CA ALA A 187 -9.68 16.02 5.56
C ALA A 187 -9.07 14.80 6.27
N PHE A 188 -7.88 14.93 6.87
CA PHE A 188 -7.23 13.85 7.60
C PHE A 188 -7.81 13.61 9.00
N ASP A 189 -8.70 14.46 9.52
CA ASP A 189 -9.37 14.22 10.80
C ASP A 189 -10.20 12.92 10.77
N TYR A 190 -10.70 12.54 9.59
CA TYR A 190 -11.35 11.23 9.41
C TYR A 190 -10.37 10.09 9.73
N LEU A 191 -9.20 10.08 9.09
CA LEU A 191 -8.19 9.03 9.26
C LEU A 191 -7.59 9.04 10.67
N ARG A 192 -7.37 10.21 11.27
CA ARG A 192 -6.91 10.35 12.66
C ARG A 192 -7.88 9.76 13.68
N ARG A 193 -9.18 9.79 13.38
CA ARG A 193 -10.24 9.27 14.25
C ARG A 193 -10.66 7.84 13.90
N LEU A 194 -10.17 7.30 12.79
CA LEU A 194 -10.46 5.93 12.37
C LEU A 194 -9.83 4.96 13.36
N LYS A 195 -10.67 4.25 14.10
CA LYS A 195 -10.27 3.29 15.14
C LYS A 195 -10.86 1.92 14.86
N THR A 196 -10.51 1.35 13.71
CA THR A 196 -10.79 -0.06 13.39
C THR A 196 -9.57 -0.91 13.76
N GLY A 197 -9.79 -2.12 14.28
CA GLY A 197 -8.73 -2.98 14.82
C GLY A 197 -7.66 -3.42 13.79
N ASN A 198 -7.94 -3.24 12.50
CA ASN A 198 -7.07 -3.62 11.39
C ASN A 198 -6.61 -2.43 10.54
N THR A 199 -6.63 -1.21 11.09
CA THR A 199 -6.19 0.00 10.36
C THR A 199 -5.08 0.72 11.09
N SER A 200 -4.22 1.37 10.33
CA SER A 200 -3.29 2.39 10.83
C SER A 200 -3.26 3.60 9.91
N PHE A 201 -2.74 4.70 10.43
CA PHE A 201 -2.61 5.96 9.70
C PHE A 201 -1.17 6.45 9.80
N PHE A 202 -0.56 6.68 8.65
CA PHE A 202 0.74 7.30 8.47
C PHE A 202 0.59 8.54 7.59
N HIS A 203 1.07 9.67 8.08
CA HIS A 203 1.06 10.93 7.33
C HIS A 203 2.41 11.12 6.63
N ALA A 204 2.41 11.02 5.31
CA ALA A 204 3.63 11.13 4.50
C ALA A 204 3.97 12.57 4.08
N GLY A 205 3.10 13.54 4.38
CA GLY A 205 3.36 14.95 4.13
C GLY A 205 3.02 15.42 2.70
N PRO A 206 3.19 16.71 2.42
CA PRO A 206 2.90 17.29 1.11
C PRO A 206 3.96 16.98 0.05
N ALA A 207 5.16 16.54 0.47
CA ALA A 207 6.25 16.15 -0.40
C ALA A 207 6.70 14.71 -0.09
N PRO A 208 5.86 13.68 -0.35
CA PRO A 208 6.16 12.31 0.04
C PRO A 208 7.43 11.76 -0.64
N ARG A 209 7.86 12.32 -1.78
CA ARG A 209 9.15 12.00 -2.42
C ARG A 209 10.39 12.38 -1.62
N GLU A 210 10.27 13.31 -0.67
CA GLU A 210 11.38 13.73 0.18
C GLU A 210 11.55 12.78 1.38
N LEU A 211 10.57 11.91 1.65
CA LEU A 211 10.71 10.89 2.67
C LEU A 211 11.74 9.85 2.27
N THR A 212 12.55 9.47 3.26
CA THR A 212 13.40 8.29 3.10
C THR A 212 12.56 7.01 3.10
N ASP A 213 13.03 5.99 2.40
CA ASP A 213 12.43 4.64 2.43
C ASP A 213 12.21 4.15 3.87
N LYS A 214 13.17 4.44 4.76
CA LYS A 214 13.08 4.08 6.18
C LYS A 214 11.88 4.73 6.86
N GLN A 215 11.68 6.03 6.70
CA GLN A 215 10.57 6.75 7.33
C GLN A 215 9.22 6.22 6.84
N LEU A 216 9.10 5.95 5.53
CA LEU A 216 7.90 5.34 4.98
C LEU A 216 7.64 3.97 5.63
N TYR A 217 8.63 3.07 5.67
CA TYR A 217 8.42 1.74 6.23
C TYR A 217 8.17 1.77 7.74
N GLU A 218 8.82 2.66 8.49
CA GLU A 218 8.54 2.82 9.92
C GLU A 218 7.09 3.28 10.16
N GLY A 219 6.55 4.13 9.29
CA GLY A 219 5.15 4.54 9.30
C GLY A 219 4.17 3.42 8.92
N VAL A 220 4.37 2.80 7.75
CA VAL A 220 3.49 1.75 7.20
C VAL A 220 3.43 0.51 8.10
N LEU A 221 4.56 0.11 8.70
CA LEU A 221 4.67 -1.10 9.51
C LEU A 221 4.47 -0.86 11.02
N ALA A 222 4.18 0.39 11.43
CA ALA A 222 4.15 0.77 12.85
C ALA A 222 3.24 -0.13 13.69
N ALA A 223 2.03 -0.40 13.20
CA ALA A 223 0.99 -1.13 13.91
C ALA A 223 0.61 -2.48 13.30
N TRP A 224 1.24 -2.90 12.19
CA TRP A 224 0.92 -4.17 11.56
C TRP A 224 1.56 -5.34 12.33
N ARG A 225 0.72 -6.25 12.84
CA ARG A 225 1.12 -7.44 13.59
C ARG A 225 0.38 -8.67 13.03
N PRO A 226 0.87 -9.21 11.89
CA PRO A 226 0.29 -10.37 11.24
C PRO A 226 0.55 -11.67 12.01
#